data_AF-H7FSE0-F1
#
_entry.id   AF-H7FSE0-F1
#
_cell.length_a   1.000
_cell.length_b   1.000
_cell.length_c   1.000
_cell.angle_alpha   90.00
_cell.angle_beta   90.00
_cell.angle_gamma   90.00
#
_symmetry.space_group_name_H-M   'P 1'
#
loop_
_entity.id
_entity.type
_entity.pdbx_description
1 polymer ?
#
loop_
_entity_poly.entity_id
_entity_poly.type
_entity_poly.pdbx_seq_one_letter_code
_entity_poly.pdbx_strand_id
1 'polypeptide(L)'
;MNLKNVAPLLIVAILGMVSILLPIFIYGDLKPYDSPLFPLIRTGIEGISRYSLIFLLLSGFIVKLFSNLPFWQIGPMSMALFPLAAICEMIADSSSHNMFPFEFIMYGFLTIPAIIGAITSQVIRGFVIRKQ
;
A
#
# COMPACT_ATOMS: atom_id res chain seq x y z
N MET A 1 1.00 -21.01 -5.51
CA MET A 1 0.71 -20.18 -4.33
C MET A 1 -0.06 -21.02 -3.33
N ASN A 2 0.35 -21.10 -2.06
CA ASN A 2 -0.42 -21.85 -1.05
C ASN A 2 -1.72 -21.09 -0.78
N LEU A 3 -2.89 -21.74 -0.85
CA LEU A 3 -4.19 -21.07 -0.61
C LEU A 3 -4.24 -20.35 0.74
N LYS A 4 -3.51 -20.85 1.74
CA LYS A 4 -3.40 -20.22 3.07
C LYS A 4 -2.80 -18.80 3.05
N ASN A 5 -2.07 -18.46 2.00
CA ASN A 5 -1.42 -17.16 1.84
C ASN A 5 -2.27 -16.16 1.04
N VAL A 6 -3.33 -16.60 0.35
CA VAL A 6 -4.18 -15.73 -0.47
C VAL A 6 -4.83 -14.65 0.39
N ALA A 7 -5.48 -15.04 1.50
CA ALA A 7 -6.19 -14.10 2.35
C ALA A 7 -5.25 -13.01 2.94
N PRO A 8 -4.08 -13.33 3.54
CA PRO A 8 -3.12 -12.32 3.96
C PRO A 8 -2.64 -11.36 2.85
N LEU A 9 -2.46 -11.86 1.62
CA LEU A 9 -2.06 -11.02 0.48
C LEU A 9 -3.18 -10.06 0.05
N LEU A 10 -4.44 -10.50 0.09
CA LEU A 10 -5.59 -9.63 -0.17
C LEU A 10 -5.77 -8.60 0.94
N ILE A 11 -5.60 -9.01 2.20
CA ILE A 11 -5.71 -8.11 3.35
C ILE A 11 -4.67 -7.00 3.26
N VAL A 12 -3.40 -7.31 2.97
CA VAL A 12 -2.38 -6.26 2.85
C VAL A 12 -2.65 -5.31 1.67
N ALA A 13 -3.18 -5.82 0.54
CA ALA A 13 -3.55 -4.98 -0.59
C ALA A 13 -4.65 -3.98 -0.22
N ILE A 14 -5.69 -4.45 0.47
CA ILE A 14 -6.79 -3.61 0.96
C ILE A 14 -6.26 -2.59 1.99
N LEU A 15 -5.47 -3.04 2.97
CA LEU A 15 -4.91 -2.15 3.99
C LEU A 15 -3.95 -1.11 3.41
N GLY A 16 -3.18 -1.47 2.38
CA GLY A 16 -2.33 -0.53 1.67
C GLY A 16 -3.13 0.55 0.94
N MET A 17 -4.22 0.17 0.27
CA MET A 17 -5.16 1.15 -0.30
C MET A 17 -5.78 2.04 0.77
N VAL A 18 -6.29 1.47 1.86
CA VAL A 18 -6.84 2.24 2.99
C VAL A 18 -5.80 3.19 3.59
N SER A 19 -4.52 2.79 3.66
CA SER A 19 -3.44 3.62 4.18
C SER A 19 -3.23 4.90 3.38
N ILE A 20 -3.45 4.86 2.07
CA ILE A 20 -3.35 6.04 1.20
C ILE A 20 -4.64 6.87 1.25
N LEU A 21 -5.81 6.23 1.30
CA LEU A 21 -7.10 6.93 1.22
C LEU A 21 -7.55 7.54 2.56
N LEU A 22 -7.27 6.89 3.68
CA LEU A 22 -7.76 7.30 5.00
C LEU A 22 -7.30 8.73 5.39
N PRO A 23 -6.04 9.14 5.14
CA PRO A 23 -5.59 10.49 5.44
C PRO A 23 -6.36 11.61 4.74
N ILE A 24 -7.02 11.34 3.61
CA ILE A 24 -7.87 12.33 2.91
C ILE A 24 -8.96 12.85 3.85
N PHE A 25 -9.56 11.94 4.62
CA PHE A 25 -10.61 12.25 5.58
C PHE A 25 -10.08 12.84 6.90
N ILE A 26 -8.77 12.76 7.15
CA ILE A 26 -8.12 13.33 8.33
C ILE A 26 -7.75 14.79 8.07
N TYR A 27 -7.16 15.08 6.92
CA TYR A 27 -6.69 16.43 6.60
C TYR A 27 -7.83 17.34 6.10
N GLY A 28 -8.83 16.82 5.38
CA GLY A 28 -10.04 17.56 5.00
C GLY A 28 -9.85 18.76 4.05
N ASP A 29 -8.61 19.24 3.88
CA ASP A 29 -8.19 20.39 3.09
C ASP A 29 -7.38 20.00 1.84
N LEU A 30 -7.26 18.71 1.54
CA LEU A 30 -6.60 18.24 0.33
C LEU A 30 -7.40 18.69 -0.90
N LYS A 31 -6.67 19.26 -1.87
CA LYS A 31 -7.21 19.58 -3.19
C LYS A 31 -7.74 18.28 -3.84
N PRO A 32 -9.03 18.21 -4.22
CA PRO A 32 -9.54 17.10 -5.01
C PRO A 32 -8.89 17.09 -6.40
N TYR A 33 -8.55 15.90 -6.88
CA TYR A 33 -8.01 15.71 -8.22
C TYR A 33 -8.97 14.91 -9.07
N ASP A 34 -9.20 15.39 -10.29
CA ASP A 34 -10.03 14.68 -11.27
C ASP A 34 -9.25 13.51 -11.87
N SER A 35 -9.90 12.37 -12.03
CA SER A 35 -9.40 11.27 -12.86
C SER A 35 -10.57 10.54 -13.52
N PRO A 36 -10.33 9.86 -14.65
CA PRO A 36 -11.41 9.21 -15.41
C PRO A 36 -12.23 8.19 -14.60
N LEU A 37 -11.61 7.39 -13.73
CA LEU A 37 -12.27 6.30 -12.98
C LEU A 37 -12.19 6.45 -11.47
N PHE A 38 -11.03 6.81 -10.93
CA PHE A 38 -10.74 6.75 -9.49
C PHE A 38 -10.22 8.08 -8.89
N PRO A 39 -10.99 9.18 -8.89
CA PRO A 39 -10.57 10.50 -8.38
C PRO A 39 -10.03 10.45 -6.93
N LEU A 40 -10.62 9.58 -6.10
CA LEU A 40 -10.21 9.43 -4.71
C LEU A 40 -8.82 8.79 -4.57
N ILE A 41 -8.47 7.83 -5.44
CA ILE A 41 -7.14 7.22 -5.47
C ILE A 41 -6.11 8.25 -5.90
N ARG A 42 -6.42 9.02 -6.95
CA ARG A 42 -5.56 10.11 -7.42
C ARG A 42 -5.32 11.14 -6.33
N THR A 43 -6.38 11.59 -5.67
CA THR A 43 -6.30 12.54 -4.55
C THR A 43 -5.45 11.98 -3.40
N GLY A 44 -5.58 10.69 -3.08
CA GLY A 44 -4.76 10.05 -2.05
C GLY A 44 -3.28 9.94 -2.41
N ILE A 45 -2.95 9.62 -3.66
CA ILE A 45 -1.57 9.53 -4.15
C ILE A 45 -0.90 10.90 -4.24
N GLU A 46 -1.59 11.89 -4.80
CA GLU A 46 -1.04 13.25 -4.89
C GLU A 46 -1.00 13.94 -3.51
N GLY A 47 -1.89 13.55 -2.61
CA GLY A 47 -1.98 14.03 -1.22
C GLY A 47 -1.27 13.15 -0.19
N ILE A 48 -0.26 12.36 -0.59
CA ILE A 48 0.48 11.50 0.35
C ILE A 48 1.03 12.32 1.51
N SER A 49 0.74 11.86 2.71
CA SER A 49 1.11 12.53 3.95
C SER A 49 1.91 11.61 4.86
N ARG A 50 2.39 12.18 5.98
CA ARG A 50 3.05 11.40 7.04
C ARG A 50 2.13 10.30 7.60
N TYR A 51 0.81 10.53 7.66
CA TYR A 51 -0.14 9.51 8.10
C TYR A 51 -0.19 8.35 7.10
N SER A 52 -0.13 8.61 5.80
CA SER A 52 -0.09 7.56 4.78
C SER A 52 1.10 6.62 4.99
N LEU A 53 2.28 7.19 5.26
CA LEU A 53 3.50 6.43 5.53
C LEU A 53 3.42 5.62 6.82
N ILE A 54 2.86 6.21 7.90
CA ILE A 54 2.65 5.53 9.17
C ILE A 54 1.66 4.37 9.00
N PHE A 55 0.55 4.57 8.29
CA PHE A 55 -0.45 3.53 8.06
C PHE A 55 0.08 2.41 7.17
N LEU A 56 0.90 2.70 6.16
CA LEU A 56 1.58 1.67 5.37
C LEU A 56 2.51 0.83 6.24
N LEU A 57 3.28 1.47 7.12
CA LEU A 57 4.13 0.79 8.10
C LEU A 57 3.31 -0.12 9.02
N LEU A 58 2.22 0.40 9.60
CA LEU A 58 1.33 -0.38 10.46
C LEU A 58 0.67 -1.55 9.73
N SER A 59 0.27 -1.34 8.48
CA SER A 59 -0.32 -2.39 7.63
C SER A 59 0.65 -3.55 7.45
N GLY A 60 1.90 -3.26 7.10
CA GLY A 60 2.94 -4.28 6.97
C GLY A 60 3.25 -4.97 8.29
N PHE A 61 3.32 -4.21 9.39
CA PHE A 61 3.55 -4.73 10.73
C PHE A 61 2.46 -5.71 11.18
N ILE A 62 1.19 -5.30 11.08
CA ILE A 62 0.01 -6.07 11.51
C ILE A 62 -0.10 -7.34 10.67
N VAL A 63 -0.05 -7.25 9.34
CA VAL A 63 -0.18 -8.43 8.48
C VAL A 63 0.94 -9.43 8.76
N LYS A 64 2.18 -8.96 8.96
CA LYS A 64 3.30 -9.84 9.27
C LYS A 64 3.19 -10.47 10.67
N LEU A 65 2.57 -9.77 11.63
CA LEU A 65 2.38 -10.28 12.98
C LEU A 65 1.46 -11.51 12.98
N PHE A 66 0.40 -11.47 12.18
CA PHE A 66 -0.66 -12.48 12.13
C PHE A 66 -0.57 -13.46 10.95
N SER A 67 0.47 -13.37 10.11
CA SER A 67 0.66 -14.27 8.98
C SER A 67 2.08 -14.82 8.91
N ASN A 68 2.25 -15.89 8.14
CA ASN A 68 3.56 -16.46 7.82
C ASN A 68 4.07 -15.98 6.45
N LEU A 69 3.49 -14.89 5.90
CA LEU A 69 3.97 -14.33 4.64
C LEU A 69 5.42 -13.87 4.77
N PRO A 70 6.28 -14.10 3.78
CA PRO A 70 7.59 -13.50 3.76
C PRO A 70 7.47 -11.97 3.61
N PHE A 71 8.32 -11.21 4.30
CA PHE A 71 8.25 -9.74 4.33
C PHE A 71 8.34 -9.12 2.92
N TRP A 72 9.08 -9.75 2.00
CA TRP A 72 9.25 -9.28 0.62
C TRP A 72 7.95 -9.35 -0.21
N GLN A 73 6.95 -10.15 0.19
CA GLN A 73 5.64 -10.18 -0.46
C GLN A 73 4.69 -9.09 0.05
N ILE A 74 4.88 -8.64 1.29
CA ILE A 74 3.98 -7.68 1.95
C ILE A 74 4.10 -6.29 1.31
N GLY A 75 5.34 -5.84 1.04
CA GLY A 75 5.59 -4.56 0.37
C GLY A 75 4.88 -4.42 -0.98
N PRO A 76 5.24 -5.24 -1.99
CA PRO A 76 4.61 -5.19 -3.30
C PRO A 76 3.09 -5.32 -3.24
N MET A 77 2.56 -6.22 -2.41
CA MET A 77 1.11 -6.37 -2.29
C MET A 77 0.42 -5.17 -1.66
N SER A 78 1.04 -4.45 -0.71
CA SER A 78 0.48 -3.22 -0.15
C SER A 78 0.23 -2.14 -1.21
N MET A 79 1.00 -2.16 -2.30
CA MET A 79 0.88 -1.19 -3.39
C MET A 79 0.26 -1.77 -4.67
N ALA A 80 -0.10 -3.06 -4.71
CA ALA A 80 -0.50 -3.74 -5.95
C ALA A 80 -1.77 -3.16 -6.61
N LEU A 81 -2.68 -2.58 -5.82
CA LEU A 81 -3.92 -2.00 -6.35
C LEU A 81 -3.70 -0.69 -7.11
N PHE A 82 -2.63 0.04 -6.85
CA PHE A 82 -2.34 1.33 -7.50
C PHE A 82 -1.90 1.21 -8.96
N PRO A 83 -0.91 0.37 -9.34
CA PRO A 83 -0.60 0.18 -10.75
C PRO A 83 -1.75 -0.48 -11.51
N LEU A 84 -2.57 -1.32 -10.85
CA LEU A 84 -3.79 -1.85 -11.46
C LEU A 84 -4.81 -0.74 -11.75
N ALA A 85 -5.05 0.15 -10.78
CA ALA A 85 -5.91 1.31 -10.96
C ALA A 85 -5.39 2.22 -12.08
N ALA A 86 -4.08 2.50 -12.11
CA ALA A 86 -3.45 3.30 -13.15
C ALA A 86 -3.57 2.67 -14.55
N ILE A 87 -3.43 1.34 -14.68
CA ILE A 87 -3.68 0.64 -15.96
C ILE A 87 -5.14 0.81 -16.39
N CYS A 88 -6.10 0.66 -15.48
CA CYS A 88 -7.51 0.88 -15.80
C CYS A 88 -7.78 2.32 -16.25
N GLU A 89 -7.18 3.31 -15.59
CA GLU A 89 -7.26 4.73 -15.98
C GLU A 89 -6.64 4.97 -17.36
N MET A 90 -5.48 4.40 -17.66
CA MET A 90 -4.83 4.49 -18.98
C MET A 90 -5.65 3.84 -20.11
N ILE A 91 -6.43 2.80 -19.80
CA ILE A 91 -7.35 2.17 -20.76
C ILE A 91 -8.56 3.08 -21.02
N ALA A 92 -9.08 3.74 -19.98
CA ALA A 92 -10.20 4.67 -20.11
C ALA A 92 -9.80 5.98 -20.81
N ASP A 93 -8.62 6.50 -20.50
CA ASP A 93 -8.02 7.68 -21.11
C ASP A 93 -6.49 7.55 -21.08
N SER A 94 -5.86 7.40 -22.25
CA SER A 94 -4.41 7.23 -22.37
C SER A 94 -3.61 8.49 -21.99
N SER A 95 -4.26 9.66 -21.87
CA SER A 95 -3.64 10.91 -21.44
C SER A 95 -3.67 11.14 -19.92
N SER A 96 -4.26 10.21 -19.15
CA SER A 96 -4.43 10.32 -17.69
C SER A 96 -3.11 10.19 -16.91
N HIS A 97 -2.19 9.33 -17.36
CA HIS A 97 -0.93 9.01 -16.66
C HIS A 97 0.31 9.40 -17.48
N ASN A 98 0.50 10.70 -17.66
CA ASN A 98 1.59 11.26 -18.48
C ASN A 98 3.01 11.04 -17.91
N MET A 99 3.13 10.60 -16.65
CA MET A 99 4.42 10.29 -16.01
C MET A 99 4.76 8.80 -16.05
N PHE A 100 3.99 7.97 -16.76
CA PHE A 100 4.37 6.59 -16.98
C PHE A 100 5.75 6.52 -17.70
N PRO A 101 6.71 5.69 -17.24
CA PRO A 101 6.63 4.68 -16.18
C PRO A 101 7.11 5.14 -14.79
N PHE A 102 7.53 6.39 -14.63
CA PHE A 102 8.10 6.90 -13.37
C PHE A 102 7.14 6.79 -12.18
N GLU A 103 5.84 6.95 -12.43
CA GLU A 103 4.80 6.76 -11.40
C GLU A 103 4.84 5.35 -10.77
N PHE A 104 5.12 4.31 -11.56
CA PHE A 104 5.20 2.94 -11.04
C PHE A 104 6.44 2.74 -10.17
N ILE A 105 7.52 3.46 -10.47
CA ILE A 105 8.72 3.48 -9.62
C ILE A 105 8.38 4.11 -8.27
N MET A 106 7.58 5.19 -8.27
CA MET A 106 7.10 5.82 -7.02
C MET A 106 6.23 4.87 -6.19
N TYR A 107 5.34 4.09 -6.82
CA TYR A 107 4.61 3.02 -6.12
C TYR A 107 5.57 1.99 -5.52
N GLY A 108 6.66 1.66 -6.20
CA GLY A 108 7.76 0.85 -5.67
C GLY A 108 8.36 1.44 -4.38
N PHE A 109 8.68 2.74 -4.36
CA PHE A 109 9.19 3.40 -3.16
C PHE A 109 8.18 3.39 -2.01
N LEU A 110 6.89 3.51 -2.29
CA LEU A 110 5.84 3.44 -1.27
C LEU A 110 5.65 2.05 -0.66
N THR A 111 6.28 1.01 -1.20
CA THR A 111 6.34 -0.30 -0.54
C THR A 111 7.27 -0.31 0.68
N ILE A 112 8.24 0.61 0.74
CA ILE A 112 9.30 0.62 1.76
C ILE A 112 8.74 0.70 3.19
N PRO A 113 7.80 1.62 3.53
CA PRO A 113 7.24 1.66 4.87
C PRO A 113 6.59 0.33 5.30
N ALA A 114 5.82 -0.31 4.42
CA ALA A 114 5.20 -1.60 4.71
C ALA A 114 6.23 -2.72 4.89
N ILE A 115 7.31 -2.72 4.11
CA ILE A 115 8.43 -3.67 4.27
C ILE A 115 9.10 -3.45 5.63
N ILE A 116 9.38 -2.21 6.01
CA ILE A 116 9.97 -1.87 7.31
C ILE A 116 9.07 -2.40 8.43
N GLY A 117 7.78 -2.10 8.39
CA GLY A 117 6.81 -2.60 9.38
C GLY A 117 6.80 -4.12 9.49
N ALA A 118 6.82 -4.82 8.34
CA ALA A 118 6.89 -6.28 8.32
C ALA A 118 8.20 -6.80 8.95
N ILE A 119 9.35 -6.24 8.59
CA ILE A 119 10.64 -6.63 9.17
C ILE A 119 10.63 -6.40 10.69
N THR A 120 10.17 -5.24 11.15
CA THR A 120 10.05 -4.95 12.58
C THR A 120 9.19 -5.99 13.30
N SER A 121 8.03 -6.33 12.75
CA SER A 121 7.14 -7.37 13.30
C SER A 121 7.82 -8.73 13.37
N GLN A 122 8.55 -9.11 12.32
CA GLN A 122 9.30 -10.36 12.28
C GLN A 122 10.39 -10.43 13.36
N VAL A 123 11.12 -9.33 13.55
CA VAL A 123 12.17 -9.22 14.59
C VAL A 123 11.56 -9.34 15.99
N ILE A 124 10.50 -8.58 16.28
CA ILE A 124 9.81 -8.62 17.58
C ILE A 124 9.27 -10.03 17.86
N ARG A 125 8.61 -10.66 16.89
CA ARG A 125 8.11 -12.03 17.02
C ARG A 125 9.24 -13.01 17.32
N GLY A 126 10.40 -12.82 16.69
CA GLY A 126 11.60 -13.61 16.95
C GLY A 126 12.12 -13.49 18.38
N PHE A 127 12.04 -12.31 18.99
CA PHE A 127 12.49 -12.09 20.38
C PHE A 127 11.47 -12.56 21.43
N VAL A 128 10.17 -12.35 21.17
CA VAL A 128 9.11 -12.64 22.14
C VAL A 128 8.74 -14.13 22.13
N ILE A 129 8.62 -14.75 20.95
CA ILE A 129 8.10 -16.12 20.82
C ILE A 129 9.21 -17.17 21.02
N ARG A 130 10.49 -16.86 20.75
CA ARG A 130 11.60 -17.81 21.02
C ARG A 130 12.01 -17.92 22.48
N LYS A 131 11.37 -17.16 23.39
CA LYS A 131 11.65 -17.21 24.83
C LYS A 131 10.80 -18.23 25.61
N GLN A 132 10.05 -19.08 24.92
CA GLN A 132 9.36 -20.26 25.47
C GLN A 132 9.96 -21.52 24.86
#